data_AF-A0A6M3JJP6-F1
#
_entry.id   AF-A0A6M3JJP6-F1
#
_cell.length_a   1.000
_cell.length_b   1.000
_cell.length_c   1.000
_cell.angle_alpha   90.00
_cell.angle_beta   90.00
_cell.angle_gamma   90.00
#
_symmetry.space_group_name_H-M   'P 1'
#
loop_
_entity.id
_entity.type
_entity.pdbx_description
1 polymer ?
#
loop_
_entity_poly.entity_id
_entity_poly.type
_entity_poly.pdbx_seq_one_letter_code
_entity_poly.pdbx_strand_id
1 'polypeptide(L)' 'MEFEDLKGKTLTSIKGGVGDEEMIFTDSEGCQYKLYYEHD' A
#
# COMPACT_ATOMS: atom_id res chain seq x y z
N MET A 1 0.29 -9.11 -2.95
CA MET A 1 0.64 -8.79 -1.56
C MET A 1 -0.66 -8.45 -0.87
N GLU A 2 -0.84 -8.98 0.34
CA GLU A 2 -2.05 -8.72 1.13
C GLU A 2 -1.83 -7.51 2.03
N PHE A 3 -2.91 -6.87 2.46
CA PHE A 3 -2.82 -5.73 3.37
C PHE A 3 -2.16 -6.13 4.70
N GLU A 4 -2.32 -7.40 5.11
CA GLU A 4 -1.71 -7.94 6.32
C GLU A 4 -0.18 -7.88 6.31
N ASP A 5 0.46 -7.90 5.13
CA ASP A 5 1.91 -7.79 4.97
C ASP A 5 2.46 -6.41 5.43
N LEU A 6 1.60 -5.40 5.54
CA LEU A 6 1.95 -4.07 6.04
C LEU A 6 1.87 -3.96 7.57
N LYS A 7 1.34 -4.97 8.25
CA LYS A 7 1.13 -4.93 9.71
C LYS A 7 2.47 -4.87 10.45
N GLY A 8 2.63 -3.86 11.30
CA GLY A 8 3.87 -3.63 12.06
C GLY A 8 4.95 -2.83 11.31
N LYS A 9 4.73 -2.48 10.04
CA LYS A 9 5.60 -1.56 9.31
C LYS A 9 5.21 -0.11 9.60
N THR A 10 6.20 0.76 9.74
CA THR A 10 5.96 2.21 9.84
C THR A 10 5.89 2.79 8.43
N LEU A 11 4.70 3.20 8.02
CA LEU A 11 4.46 3.77 6.71
C LEU A 11 4.71 5.29 6.75
N THR A 12 5.52 5.78 5.82
CA THR A 12 5.90 7.20 5.72
C THR A 12 5.14 7.92 4.62
N SER A 13 4.65 7.20 3.61
CA SER A 13 3.87 7.77 2.52
C SER A 13 2.82 6.81 2.01
N ILE A 14 1.69 7.38 1.59
CA ILE A 14 0.60 6.68 0.92
C ILE A 14 0.29 7.48 -0.35
N LYS A 15 0.24 6.80 -1.50
CA LYS A 15 -0.19 7.35 -2.78
C LYS A 15 -1.32 6.51 -3.34
N GLY A 16 -2.39 7.16 -3.76
CA GLY A 16 -3.63 6.53 -4.22
C GLY A 16 -4.81 6.92 -3.34
N GLY A 17 -6.02 6.81 -3.88
CA GLY A 17 -7.28 7.20 -3.25
C GLY A 17 -8.44 6.29 -3.61
N VAL A 18 -9.63 6.65 -3.12
CA VAL A 18 -10.87 5.91 -3.42
C VAL A 18 -11.16 6.00 -4.93
N GLY A 19 -11.22 4.85 -5.60
CA GLY A 19 -11.44 4.74 -7.04
C GLY A 19 -10.16 4.54 -7.86
N ASP A 20 -8.98 4.61 -7.24
CA ASP A 20 -7.74 4.23 -7.90
C ASP A 20 -7.59 2.70 -7.91
N GLU A 21 -7.06 2.15 -9.01
CA GLU A 21 -6.87 0.70 -9.19
C GLU A 21 -5.77 0.13 -8.27
N GLU A 22 -4.82 0.98 -7.86
CA GLU A 22 -3.74 0.60 -6.94
C GLU A 22 -3.50 1.67 -5.87
N MET A 23 -3.11 1.20 -4.68
CA MET A 23 -2.54 2.03 -3.62
C MET A 23 -1.07 1.65 -3.39
N ILE A 24 -0.22 2.66 -3.31
CA ILE A 24 1.22 2.52 -3.09
C ILE A 24 1.57 3.05 -1.71
N PHE A 25 2.14 2.20 -0.88
CA PHE A 25 2.64 2.53 0.44
C PHE A 25 4.16 2.55 0.42
N THR A 26 4.78 3.52 1.08
CA THR A 26 6.23 3.58 1.28
C THR A 26 6.52 3.48 2.77
N ASP A 27 7.46 2.62 3.17
CA ASP A 27 7.90 2.53 4.57
C ASP A 27 9.05 3.50 4.89
N SER A 28 9.55 3.44 6.13
CA SER A 28 10.68 4.25 6.60
C SER A 28 12.02 3.87 5.98
N GLU A 29 12.12 2.69 5.37
CA GLU A 29 13.33 2.22 4.67
C GLU A 29 13.30 2.61 3.19
N GLY A 30 12.19 3.19 2.72
CA GLY A 30 11.97 3.56 1.32
C GLY A 30 11.45 2.41 0.46
N CYS A 31 11.08 1.27 1.05
CA CYS A 31 10.47 0.17 0.33
C CYS A 31 9.05 0.52 -0.07
N GLN A 32 8.69 0.22 -1.32
CA GLN A 32 7.36 0.46 -1.86
C GLN A 32 6.54 -0.83 -1.92
N TYR A 33 5.29 -0.73 -1.50
CA TYR A 33 4.33 -1.81 -1.44
C TYR A 33 3.08 -1.43 -2.24
N LYS A 34 2.69 -2.28 -3.20
CA LYS A 34 1.52 -2.07 -4.03
C LYS A 34 0.39 -2.98 -3.56
N LEU A 35 -0.74 -2.37 -3.27
CA LEU A 35 -2.01 -3.04 -3.01
C LEU A 35 -2.94 -2.79 -4.18
N TYR A 36 -3.48 -3.88 -4.72
CA TYR A 36 -4.45 -3.85 -5.80
C TYR A 36 -5.84 -4.01 -5.22
N TYR A 37 -6.79 -3.24 -5.74
CA TYR A 37 -8.18 -3.46 -5.44
C TYR A 37 -8.70 -4.54 -6.39
N GLU A 38 -8.94 -5.76 -5.87
CA GLU A 38 -9.67 -6.76 -6.64
C GLU A 38 -11.15 -6.38 -6.67
N HIS A 39 -11.61 -5.93 -7.83
CA HIS A 39 -13.03 -5.77 -8.13
C HIS A 39 -13.55 -7.10 -8.69
N ASP A 40 -14.43 -7.77 -7.94
CA ASP A 40 -15.34 -8.81 -8.45
C ASP A 40 -16.56 -8.13 -9.11
#